data_AF-A0A6I2IYB4-F1
#
_entry.id   AF-A0A6I2IYB4-F1
#
_cell.length_a   1.000
_cell.length_b   1.000
_cell.length_c   1.000
_cell.angle_alpha   90.00
_cell.angle_beta   90.00
_cell.angle_gamma   90.00
#
_symmetry.space_group_name_H-M   'P 1'
#
loop_
_entity.id
_entity.type
_entity.pdbx_description
1 polymer ?
#
loop_
_entity_poly.entity_id
_entity_poly.type
_entity_poly.pdbx_seq_one_letter_code
_entity_poly.pdbx_strand_id
1 'polypeptide(L)'
;MQHRANRLWAWAIITQPAFVLAFHAAHPWYALNILFVFAAVTQLLALNHTYGRPGLFAGLLLLALLVYPLSLASYGLQGLILALSLAVFYSPQSERQRQGAALVAFLSLCMLNGAGHLTDKPADALLYAVLPTLLFPLLALASRYLPTESTCILPRRFFYLSYGGHLLLLGLVSLALK
;
A
#
# COMPACT_ATOMS: atom_id res chain seq x y z
N MET A 1 -15.62 9.54 -3.08
CA MET A 1 -14.55 8.68 -2.52
C MET A 1 -15.03 7.28 -2.14
N GLN A 2 -16.25 7.14 -1.60
CA GLN A 2 -16.80 5.85 -1.15
C GLN A 2 -16.81 4.73 -2.20
N HIS A 3 -17.22 4.99 -3.45
CA HIS A 3 -17.19 3.97 -4.52
C HIS A 3 -15.78 3.42 -4.82
N ARG A 4 -14.72 4.22 -4.61
CA ARG A 4 -13.33 3.75 -4.79
C ARG A 4 -12.91 2.85 -3.64
N ALA A 5 -13.29 3.22 -2.41
CA ALA A 5 -13.06 2.39 -1.22
C ALA A 5 -13.77 1.05 -1.34
N ASN A 6 -15.07 1.04 -1.66
CA ASN A 6 -15.84 -0.20 -1.83
C ASN A 6 -15.25 -1.12 -2.91
N ARG A 7 -14.76 -0.53 -4.01
CA ARG A 7 -14.08 -1.31 -5.05
C ARG A 7 -12.76 -1.91 -4.56
N LEU A 8 -11.97 -1.17 -3.78
CA LEU A 8 -10.74 -1.68 -3.17
C LEU A 8 -11.03 -2.83 -2.21
N TRP A 9 -12.07 -2.71 -1.38
CA TRP A 9 -12.54 -3.78 -0.50
C TRP A 9 -12.95 -5.04 -1.27
N ALA A 10 -13.72 -4.89 -2.36
CA ALA A 10 -14.10 -6.02 -3.19
C ALA A 10 -12.88 -6.75 -3.76
N TRP A 11 -11.92 -6.00 -4.31
CA TRP A 11 -10.69 -6.61 -4.84
C TRP A 11 -9.82 -7.22 -3.74
N ALA A 12 -9.70 -6.58 -2.58
CA ALA A 12 -8.96 -7.13 -1.45
C ALA A 12 -9.50 -8.49 -1.02
N ILE A 13 -10.83 -8.66 -0.99
CA ILE A 13 -11.48 -9.93 -0.68
C ILE A 13 -11.25 -10.95 -1.81
N ILE A 14 -11.42 -10.56 -3.07
CA ILE A 14 -11.24 -11.45 -4.23
C ILE A 14 -9.80 -11.98 -4.32
N THR A 15 -8.80 -11.15 -4.01
CA THR A 15 -7.39 -11.56 -4.08
C THR A 15 -6.90 -12.27 -2.83
N GLN A 16 -7.68 -12.28 -1.73
CA GLN A 16 -7.27 -12.89 -0.47
C GLN A 16 -7.01 -14.41 -0.59
N PRO A 17 -7.84 -15.23 -1.25
CA PRO A 17 -7.54 -16.64 -1.43
C PRO A 17 -6.24 -16.88 -2.20
N ALA A 18 -5.98 -16.10 -3.26
CA ALA A 18 -4.74 -16.19 -4.03
C ALA A 18 -3.52 -15.80 -3.18
N PHE A 19 -3.66 -14.81 -2.29
CA PHE A 19 -2.61 -14.43 -1.34
C PHE A 19 -2.32 -15.54 -0.32
N VAL A 20 -3.37 -16.12 0.28
CA VAL A 20 -3.22 -17.24 1.23
C VAL A 20 -2.56 -18.44 0.55
N LEU A 21 -2.92 -18.73 -0.71
CA LEU A 21 -2.29 -19.79 -1.51
C LEU A 21 -0.80 -19.51 -1.76
N ALA A 22 -0.47 -18.28 -2.18
CA ALA A 22 0.90 -17.87 -2.48
C ALA A 22 1.84 -17.94 -1.27
N PHE A 23 1.34 -17.53 -0.11
CA PHE A 23 2.15 -17.38 1.11
C PHE A 23 1.81 -18.38 2.22
N HIS A 24 1.14 -19.48 1.88
CA HIS A 24 0.69 -20.49 2.85
C HIS A 24 1.82 -21.03 3.75
N ALA A 25 3.06 -21.11 3.24
CA ALA A 25 4.21 -21.59 3.98
C ALA A 25 4.91 -20.50 4.83
N ALA A 26 4.70 -19.22 4.49
CA ALA A 26 5.41 -18.10 5.09
C ALA A 26 4.57 -17.32 6.12
N HIS A 27 3.24 -17.28 5.94
CA HIS A 27 2.35 -16.46 6.75
C HIS A 27 1.06 -17.21 7.14
N PRO A 28 0.46 -16.90 8.29
CA PRO A 28 -0.81 -17.48 8.69
C PRO A 28 -1.94 -17.09 7.71
N TRP A 29 -2.93 -17.97 7.56
CA TRP A 29 -4.06 -17.80 6.63
C TRP A 29 -4.90 -16.52 6.87
N TYR A 30 -4.85 -15.98 8.09
CA TYR A 30 -5.53 -14.74 8.48
C TYR A 30 -4.70 -13.47 8.23
N ALA A 31 -3.49 -13.59 7.67
CA ALA A 31 -2.69 -12.45 7.25
C ALA A 31 -3.34 -11.75 6.05
N LEU A 32 -3.55 -10.44 6.14
CA LEU A 32 -4.27 -9.68 5.12
C LEU A 32 -3.33 -9.14 4.05
N ASN A 33 -3.78 -9.20 2.80
CA ASN A 33 -3.04 -8.66 1.67
C ASN A 33 -2.95 -7.11 1.70
N ILE A 34 -1.98 -6.55 0.98
CA ILE A 34 -1.72 -5.10 0.94
C ILE A 34 -2.92 -4.27 0.42
N LEU A 35 -3.86 -4.85 -0.34
CA LEU A 35 -5.05 -4.11 -0.78
C LEU A 35 -5.93 -3.69 0.40
N PHE A 36 -5.90 -4.41 1.52
CA PHE A 36 -6.59 -4.00 2.74
C PHE A 36 -6.04 -2.70 3.34
N VAL A 37 -4.72 -2.45 3.24
CA VAL A 37 -4.10 -1.16 3.63
C VAL A 37 -4.71 -0.02 2.81
N PHE A 38 -4.72 -0.18 1.48
CA PHE A 38 -5.26 0.83 0.57
C PHE A 38 -6.76 1.02 0.75
N ALA A 39 -7.50 -0.06 0.96
CA ALA A 39 -8.94 -0.02 1.21
C ALA A 39 -9.27 0.70 2.52
N ALA A 40 -8.55 0.41 3.61
CA ALA A 40 -8.75 1.03 4.92
C ALA A 40 -8.43 2.53 4.91
N VAL A 41 -7.29 2.92 4.33
CA VAL A 41 -6.90 4.34 4.24
C VAL A 41 -7.87 5.12 3.34
N THR A 42 -8.27 4.54 2.21
CA THR A 42 -9.27 5.17 1.32
C THR A 42 -10.62 5.28 2.01
N GLN A 43 -10.99 4.31 2.84
CA GLN A 43 -12.21 4.33 3.65
C GLN A 43 -12.16 5.42 4.73
N LEU A 44 -11.03 5.58 5.44
CA LEU A 44 -10.83 6.69 6.38
C LEU A 44 -11.03 8.04 5.68
N LEU A 45 -10.40 8.24 4.53
CA LEU A 45 -10.53 9.48 3.76
C LEU A 45 -11.98 9.71 3.29
N ALA A 46 -12.66 8.65 2.86
CA ALA A 46 -14.05 8.73 2.45
C ALA A 46 -14.99 9.08 3.62
N LEU A 47 -14.79 8.47 4.79
CA LEU A 47 -15.57 8.74 5.99
C LEU A 47 -15.30 10.14 6.54
N ASN A 48 -14.03 10.55 6.61
CA ASN A 48 -13.65 11.91 7.02
C ASN A 48 -14.25 12.97 6.09
N HIS A 49 -14.27 12.72 4.78
CA HIS A 49 -14.87 13.65 3.82
C HIS A 49 -16.41 13.70 3.91
N THR A 50 -17.06 12.58 4.24
CA THR A 50 -18.54 12.49 4.22
C THR A 50 -19.16 12.92 5.54
N TYR A 51 -18.50 12.59 6.66
CA TYR A 51 -19.05 12.77 8.01
C TYR A 51 -18.16 13.65 8.91
N GLY A 52 -17.02 14.15 8.43
CA GLY A 52 -16.12 14.99 9.22
C GLY A 52 -15.50 14.22 10.40
N ARG A 53 -15.47 14.86 11.58
CA ARG A 53 -14.85 14.33 12.81
C ARG A 53 -15.35 12.93 13.23
N PRO A 54 -16.67 12.63 13.27
CA PRO A 54 -17.13 11.27 13.59
C PRO A 54 -16.70 10.24 12.53
N GLY A 55 -16.64 10.63 11.26
CA GLY A 55 -16.11 9.78 10.19
C GLY A 55 -14.62 9.48 10.33
N LEU A 56 -13.83 10.45 10.81
CA LEU A 56 -12.43 10.26 11.14
C LEU A 56 -12.25 9.23 12.27
N PHE A 57 -13.03 9.34 13.36
CA PHE A 57 -12.98 8.37 14.46
C PHE A 57 -13.35 6.96 13.99
N ALA A 58 -14.42 6.83 13.18
CA ALA A 58 -14.82 5.54 12.63
C ALA A 58 -13.72 4.91 11.74
N GLY A 59 -13.06 5.70 10.90
CA GLY A 59 -11.97 5.21 10.07
C GLY A 59 -10.70 4.90 10.87
N LEU A 60 -10.40 5.65 11.94
CA LEU A 60 -9.26 5.35 12.82
C LEU A 60 -9.50 4.06 13.62
N LEU A 61 -10.74 3.84 14.08
CA LEU A 61 -11.13 2.59 14.73
C LEU A 61 -10.98 1.40 13.77
N LEU A 62 -11.42 1.56 12.52
CA LEU A 62 -11.23 0.56 11.46
C LEU A 62 -9.75 0.25 11.24
N LEU A 63 -8.90 1.27 11.17
CA LEU A 63 -7.46 1.11 11.03
C LEU A 63 -6.87 0.36 12.22
N ALA A 64 -7.23 0.73 13.45
CA ALA A 64 -6.76 0.07 14.67
C ALA A 64 -7.13 -1.43 14.70
N LEU A 65 -8.33 -1.80 14.25
CA LEU A 65 -8.76 -3.18 14.12
C LEU A 65 -7.91 -3.97 13.11
N LEU A 66 -7.52 -3.31 12.02
CA LEU A 66 -6.80 -3.91 10.90
C LEU A 66 -5.28 -3.98 11.14
N VAL A 67 -4.70 -3.20 12.05
CA VAL A 67 -3.25 -3.20 12.33
C VAL A 67 -2.73 -4.60 12.65
N TYR A 68 -3.44 -5.35 13.50
CA TYR A 68 -3.01 -6.68 13.93
C TYR A 68 -2.97 -7.70 12.78
N PRO A 69 -4.05 -7.91 11.99
CA PRO A 69 -3.98 -8.85 10.87
C PRO A 69 -3.07 -8.39 9.71
N LEU A 70 -2.80 -7.08 9.58
CA LEU A 70 -1.86 -6.52 8.60
C LEU A 70 -0.40 -6.71 9.01
N SER A 71 -0.09 -6.65 10.31
CA SER A 71 1.29 -6.77 10.80
C SER A 71 1.90 -8.14 10.50
N LEU A 72 1.06 -9.16 10.39
CA LEU A 72 1.45 -10.53 10.07
C LEU A 72 2.04 -10.67 8.67
N ALA A 73 1.58 -9.88 7.70
CA ALA A 73 2.09 -9.88 6.32
C ALA A 73 3.14 -8.77 6.08
N SER A 74 3.77 -8.27 7.16
CA SER A 74 4.73 -7.15 7.12
C SER A 74 4.13 -5.80 6.69
N TYR A 75 2.80 -5.67 6.59
CA TYR A 75 2.11 -4.44 6.18
C TYR A 75 1.51 -3.65 7.33
N GLY A 76 1.94 -3.90 8.57
CA GLY A 76 1.35 -3.38 9.80
C GLY A 76 1.41 -1.85 9.93
N LEU A 77 2.05 -1.37 10.98
CA LEU A 77 2.03 0.06 11.30
C LEU A 77 2.78 0.88 10.22
N GLN A 78 3.86 0.33 9.66
CA GLN A 78 4.65 0.96 8.60
C GLN A 78 3.81 1.12 7.32
N GLY A 79 3.15 0.06 6.83
CA GLY A 79 2.33 0.13 5.62
C GLY A 79 1.19 1.15 5.74
N LEU A 80 0.56 1.22 6.91
CA LEU A 80 -0.50 2.21 7.19
C LEU A 80 0.03 3.65 7.22
N ILE A 81 1.16 3.90 7.89
CA ILE A 81 1.80 5.23 7.92
C ILE A 81 2.19 5.68 6.51
N LEU A 82 2.76 4.78 5.69
CA LEU A 82 3.11 5.08 4.30
C LEU A 82 1.87 5.48 3.50
N ALA A 83 0.79 4.71 3.59
CA ALA A 83 -0.44 4.99 2.85
C ALA A 83 -1.11 6.29 3.32
N LEU A 84 -1.13 6.56 4.63
CA LEU A 84 -1.66 7.81 5.19
C LEU A 84 -0.83 9.03 4.79
N SER A 85 0.50 8.93 4.86
CA SER A 85 1.40 10.04 4.49
C SER A 85 1.30 10.37 3.00
N LEU A 86 1.21 9.36 2.12
CA LEU A 86 0.93 9.57 0.69
C LEU A 86 -0.45 10.21 0.46
N ALA A 87 -1.47 9.80 1.21
CA ALA A 87 -2.79 10.42 1.11
C ALA A 87 -2.77 11.91 1.51
N VAL A 88 -2.03 12.26 2.57
CA VAL A 88 -1.83 13.66 2.98
C VAL A 88 -1.02 14.42 1.93
N PHE A 89 0.03 13.81 1.38
CA PHE A 89 0.88 14.40 0.35
C PHE A 89 0.10 14.78 -0.92
N TYR A 90 -0.88 13.97 -1.31
CA TYR A 90 -1.73 14.22 -2.48
C TYR A 90 -3.00 15.03 -2.18
N SER A 91 -3.25 15.40 -0.92
CA SER A 91 -4.34 16.30 -0.53
C SER A 91 -3.92 17.77 -0.73
N PRO A 92 -4.85 18.70 -1.04
CA PRO A 92 -4.56 20.13 -0.98
C PRO A 92 -4.21 20.51 0.47
N GLN A 93 -2.93 20.78 0.73
CA GLN A 93 -2.36 21.09 2.04
C GLN A 93 -1.25 22.15 1.89
N SER A 94 -0.84 22.76 2.99
CA SER A 94 0.28 23.71 3.00
C SER A 94 1.60 23.02 2.59
N GLU A 95 2.52 23.77 1.97
CA GLU A 95 3.84 23.29 1.54
C GLU A 95 4.61 22.58 2.68
N ARG A 96 4.54 23.12 3.89
CA ARG A 96 5.20 22.54 5.08
C ARG A 96 4.61 21.18 5.48
N GLN A 97 3.29 21.02 5.41
CA GLN A 97 2.62 19.74 5.68
C GLN A 97 2.92 18.73 4.58
N ARG A 98 3.00 19.18 3.32
CA ARG A 98 3.37 18.32 2.19
C ARG A 98 4.80 17.79 2.32
N GLN A 99 5.76 18.64 2.70
CA GLN A 99 7.14 18.23 2.98
C GLN A 99 7.21 17.26 4.16
N GLY A 100 6.49 17.53 5.25
CA GLY A 100 6.40 16.62 6.38
C GLY A 100 5.82 15.25 6.00
N ALA A 101 4.76 15.23 5.20
CA ALA A 101 4.16 14.00 4.68
C ALA A 101 5.13 13.23 3.76
N ALA A 102 5.90 13.91 2.92
CA ALA A 102 6.93 13.29 2.09
C ALA A 102 8.03 12.64 2.94
N LEU A 103 8.49 13.33 3.99
CA LEU A 103 9.50 12.78 4.91
C LEU A 103 8.97 11.57 5.67
N VAL A 104 7.73 11.63 6.17
CA VAL A 104 7.09 10.51 6.86
C VAL A 104 6.90 9.31 5.91
N ALA A 105 6.50 9.56 4.66
CA ALA A 105 6.40 8.53 3.64
C ALA A 105 7.76 7.88 3.38
N PHE A 106 8.81 8.69 3.20
CA PHE A 106 10.18 8.21 3.01
C PHE A 106 10.68 7.37 4.19
N LEU A 107 10.53 7.86 5.43
CA LEU A 107 10.94 7.12 6.64
C LEU A 107 10.19 5.80 6.78
N SER A 108 8.88 5.83 6.53
CA SER A 108 8.04 4.64 6.59
C SER A 108 8.43 3.59 5.54
N LEU A 109 8.78 4.03 4.33
CA LEU A 109 9.29 3.20 3.24
C LEU A 109 10.65 2.58 3.58
N CYS A 110 11.55 3.35 4.20
CA CYS A 110 12.83 2.82 4.71
C CYS A 110 12.62 1.73 5.78
N MET A 111 11.66 1.94 6.69
CA MET A 111 11.34 0.95 7.73
C MET A 111 10.68 -0.30 7.15
N LEU A 112 9.80 -0.15 6.15
CA LEU A 112 9.09 -1.25 5.49
C LEU A 112 10.03 -2.14 4.66
N ASN A 113 11.02 -1.55 4.00
CA ASN A 113 12.04 -2.27 3.23
C ASN A 113 13.13 -2.93 4.10
N GLY A 114 12.92 -2.95 5.41
CA GLY A 114 13.74 -3.72 6.34
C GLY A 114 15.02 -2.99 6.73
N ALA A 115 14.91 -2.07 7.69
CA ALA A 115 16.09 -1.61 8.44
C ALA A 115 16.88 -2.77 9.09
N GLY A 116 16.25 -3.94 9.30
CA GLY A 116 16.90 -5.16 9.79
C GLY A 116 17.63 -6.00 8.72
N HIS A 117 17.36 -5.80 7.42
CA HIS A 117 18.12 -6.44 6.33
C HIS A 117 19.33 -5.59 5.89
N LEU A 118 19.33 -4.29 6.20
CA LEU A 118 20.48 -3.41 5.99
C LEU A 118 21.71 -3.84 6.81
N THR A 119 21.51 -4.51 7.94
CA THR A 119 22.60 -4.97 8.80
C THR A 119 23.29 -6.24 8.29
N ASP A 120 22.58 -7.12 7.58
CA ASP A 120 23.15 -8.38 7.08
C ASP A 120 23.59 -8.30 5.60
N LYS A 121 22.78 -7.67 4.72
CA LYS A 121 23.09 -7.51 3.28
C LYS A 121 22.60 -6.15 2.76
N PRO A 122 23.31 -5.05 3.09
CA PRO A 122 22.88 -3.70 2.76
C PRO A 122 22.71 -3.47 1.26
N ALA A 123 23.55 -4.06 0.42
CA ALA A 123 23.51 -3.86 -1.03
C ALA A 123 22.24 -4.44 -1.68
N ASP A 124 21.82 -5.65 -1.28
CA ASP A 124 20.63 -6.30 -1.83
C ASP A 124 19.35 -5.60 -1.34
N ALA A 125 19.31 -5.19 -0.07
CA ALA A 125 18.19 -4.42 0.47
C ALA A 125 18.08 -3.05 -0.22
N LEU A 126 19.20 -2.37 -0.46
CA LEU A 126 19.21 -1.11 -1.21
C LEU A 126 18.77 -1.28 -2.66
N LEU A 127 19.29 -2.30 -3.36
CA LEU A 127 19.06 -2.48 -4.79
C LEU A 127 17.64 -3.00 -5.09
N TYR A 128 17.16 -3.99 -4.34
CA TYR A 128 15.88 -4.65 -4.64
C TYR A 128 14.70 -4.07 -3.86
N ALA A 129 14.95 -3.53 -2.67
CA ALA A 129 13.88 -3.00 -1.82
C ALA A 129 13.80 -1.47 -1.93
N VAL A 130 14.90 -0.75 -1.69
CA VAL A 130 14.91 0.73 -1.59
C VAL A 130 14.90 1.42 -2.96
N LEU A 131 15.70 0.95 -3.93
CA LEU A 131 15.86 1.60 -5.23
C LEU A 131 14.53 1.66 -6.01
N PRO A 132 13.76 0.57 -6.17
CA PRO A 132 12.50 0.62 -6.90
C PRO A 132 11.45 1.44 -6.14
N THR A 133 11.42 1.31 -4.81
CA THR A 133 10.45 2.01 -3.98
C THR A 133 10.73 3.52 -3.83
N LEU A 134 11.94 4.00 -4.10
CA LEU A 134 12.24 5.44 -4.23
C LEU A 134 12.12 5.94 -5.68
N LEU A 135 12.63 5.16 -6.64
CA LEU A 135 12.67 5.56 -8.04
C LEU A 135 11.26 5.74 -8.60
N PHE A 136 10.33 4.81 -8.36
CA PHE A 136 8.98 4.91 -8.91
C PHE A 136 8.18 6.11 -8.37
N PRO A 137 8.17 6.41 -7.05
CA PRO A 137 7.52 7.62 -6.54
C PRO A 137 8.18 8.92 -7.00
N LEU A 138 9.51 8.95 -7.10
CA LEU A 138 10.24 10.13 -7.61
C LEU A 138 9.94 10.39 -9.09
N LEU A 139 9.90 9.34 -9.92
CA LEU A 139 9.48 9.43 -11.32
C LEU A 139 8.01 9.89 -11.43
N ALA A 140 7.13 9.39 -10.57
CA ALA A 140 5.72 9.82 -10.51
C ALA A 140 5.54 11.26 -10.00
N LEU A 141 6.50 11.78 -9.23
CA LEU A 141 6.53 13.18 -8.81
C LEU A 141 7.10 14.07 -9.91
N ALA A 142 8.19 13.63 -10.55
CA ALA A 142 8.84 14.32 -11.67
C ALA A 142 7.88 14.47 -12.86
N SER A 143 7.05 13.46 -13.14
CA SER A 143 6.04 13.51 -14.20
C SER A 143 4.96 14.58 -13.98
N ARG A 144 4.75 15.07 -12.75
CA ARG A 144 3.83 16.19 -12.48
C ARG A 144 4.36 17.54 -12.94
N TYR A 145 5.68 17.67 -13.05
CA TYR A 145 6.34 18.89 -13.53
C TYR A 145 6.59 18.85 -15.04
N LEU A 146 6.30 17.72 -15.70
CA LEU A 146 6.27 17.65 -17.16
C LEU A 146 4.92 18.14 -17.69
N PRO A 147 4.89 19.01 -18.72
CA PRO A 147 3.67 19.41 -19.39
C PRO A 147 3.01 18.17 -19.99
N THR A 148 1.87 17.76 -19.44
CA THR A 148 1.25 16.46 -19.74
C THR A 148 0.14 16.63 -20.79
N GLU A 149 0.47 16.35 -22.05
CA GLU A 149 -0.49 16.10 -23.15
C GLU A 149 -0.95 14.62 -23.21
N SER A 150 -0.52 13.76 -22.28
CA SER A 150 -0.76 12.32 -22.37
C SER A 150 -1.76 11.80 -21.34
N THR A 151 -2.78 11.09 -21.85
CA THR A 151 -3.70 10.27 -21.07
C THR A 151 -2.95 9.25 -20.22
N CYS A 152 -3.39 9.05 -18.98
CA CYS A 152 -2.85 8.06 -18.03
C CYS A 152 -2.47 6.75 -18.75
N ILE A 153 -1.17 6.44 -18.79
CA ILE A 153 -0.56 5.33 -19.56
C ILE A 153 -1.10 3.96 -19.14
N LEU A 154 -1.71 3.85 -17.96
CA LEU A 154 -2.15 2.58 -17.38
C LEU A 154 -3.68 2.51 -17.22
N PRO A 155 -4.34 1.47 -17.75
CA PRO A 155 -5.76 1.26 -17.57
C PRO A 155 -6.14 1.18 -16.08
N ARG A 156 -7.25 1.81 -15.69
CA ARG A 156 -7.76 1.84 -14.30
C ARG A 156 -7.90 0.48 -13.62
N ARG A 157 -8.01 -0.61 -14.39
CA ARG A 157 -8.15 -1.99 -13.89
C ARG A 157 -6.85 -2.79 -13.89
N PHE A 158 -5.81 -2.28 -14.55
CA PHE A 158 -4.55 -3.01 -14.77
C PHE A 158 -3.94 -3.47 -13.44
N PHE A 159 -3.85 -2.57 -12.46
CA PHE A 159 -3.27 -2.88 -11.15
C PHE A 159 -3.95 -4.09 -10.46
N TYR A 160 -5.27 -4.18 -10.51
CA TYR A 160 -6.00 -5.27 -9.87
C TYR A 160 -5.75 -6.62 -10.57
N LEU A 161 -5.78 -6.60 -11.89
CA LEU A 161 -5.56 -7.79 -12.71
C LEU A 161 -4.12 -8.27 -12.62
N SER A 162 -3.15 -7.35 -12.69
CA SER A 162 -1.74 -7.67 -12.58
C SER A 162 -1.40 -8.18 -11.18
N TYR A 163 -1.92 -7.56 -10.13
CA TYR A 163 -1.67 -7.97 -8.74
C TYR A 163 -2.28 -9.35 -8.45
N GLY A 164 -3.55 -9.55 -8.81
CA GLY A 164 -4.22 -10.85 -8.65
C GLY A 164 -3.52 -11.96 -9.46
N GLY A 165 -3.19 -11.69 -10.72
CA GLY A 165 -2.50 -12.63 -11.59
C GLY A 165 -1.10 -13.01 -11.08
N HIS A 166 -0.33 -12.05 -10.61
CA HIS A 166 0.97 -12.28 -9.98
C HIS A 166 0.87 -13.17 -8.73
N LEU A 167 -0.10 -12.89 -7.84
CA LEU A 167 -0.32 -13.72 -6.65
C LEU A 167 -0.71 -15.15 -7.02
N LEU A 168 -1.59 -15.30 -8.02
CA LEU A 168 -2.03 -16.60 -8.49
C LEU A 168 -0.84 -17.37 -9.09
N LEU A 169 0.01 -16.72 -9.88
CA LEU A 169 1.21 -17.32 -10.45
C LEU A 169 2.21 -17.72 -9.36
N LEU A 170 2.44 -16.88 -8.36
CA LEU A 170 3.27 -17.25 -7.20
C LEU A 170 2.70 -18.45 -6.45
N GLY A 171 1.39 -18.51 -6.23
CA GLY A 171 0.75 -19.64 -5.56
C GLY A 171 0.80 -20.93 -6.38
N LEU A 172 0.64 -20.86 -7.69
CA LEU A 172 0.83 -22.01 -8.57
C LEU A 172 2.28 -22.51 -8.57
N VAL A 173 3.25 -21.60 -8.62
CA VAL A 173 4.67 -21.96 -8.51
C VAL A 173 4.98 -22.58 -7.14
N SER A 174 4.44 -22.02 -6.06
CA SER A 174 4.58 -22.54 -4.69
C SER A 174 3.97 -23.95 -4.55
N LEU A 175 2.85 -24.22 -5.23
CA LEU A 175 2.25 -25.56 -5.31
C LEU A 175 3.07 -26.52 -6.16
N ALA A 176 3.67 -26.06 -7.26
CA ALA A 176 4.43 -26.88 -8.20
C ALA A 176 5.86 -27.20 -7.73
N LEU A 177 6.41 -26.41 -6.80
CA LEU A 177 7.71 -26.65 -6.15
C LEU A 177 7.60 -27.57 -4.92
N LYS A 178 6.43 -28.17 -4.69
CA LYS A 178 6.13 -29.14 -3.64
C LYS A 178 6.07 -30.54 -4.23
#